data_AF-A0A164LP93-F1
#
_entry.id   AF-A0A164LP93-F1
#
_cell.length_a   1.000
_cell.length_b   1.000
_cell.length_c   1.000
_cell.angle_alpha   90.00
_cell.angle_beta   90.00
_cell.angle_gamma   90.00
#
_symmetry.space_group_name_H-M   'P 1'
#
loop_
_entity.id
_entity.type
_entity.pdbx_description
1 polymer ?
#
loop_
_entity_poly.entity_id
_entity_poly.type
_entity_poly.pdbx_seq_one_letter_code
_entity_poly.pdbx_strand_id
1 'polypeptide(L)'
;MTTYSDTQSPMPEGVSGPGDLLAAIPAFLGFTPHRSLVVICLDDTAGGGPTIGMVMRHDLKLPEPVEDEHQLWGRVSAEMAEVTAHFAEICARDDVRGALALIVDDRARPSERGTRADRHCRAVARRLARDLRDRGTELAQVYLTAELVLGGRWWTAFGPAESGTIPDPTTSPVTLAYLLEGRGVHESRDKLAEAIEPVDTAVSRTVEELLRSGRSRDRGSDRMRLDAILSRLAMWAASSPDHPAVVALPAETIAEFGLALRNVMVRDSLLAITLTGFAELAEQLWSYLMRILPAPERACPATLLGFSAYARGEGALATLALDIALDADPDYSLAQLLDRSLLAGARPAMIREVALSGYAVAELCGVRLPPPLE
;
A
#
# COMPACT_ATOMS: atom_id res chain seq x y z
N MET A 1 7.03 -1.95 5.20
CA MET A 1 5.74 -1.85 4.48
C MET A 1 5.49 -3.19 3.80
N THR A 2 4.26 -3.69 3.91
CA THR A 2 3.85 -5.00 3.37
C THR A 2 2.66 -4.78 2.44
N THR A 3 2.79 -5.24 1.21
CA THR A 3 1.77 -5.22 0.16
C THR A 3 1.43 -6.68 -0.15
N TYR A 4 0.17 -6.97 -0.46
CA TYR A 4 -0.22 -8.29 -0.97
C TYR A 4 -0.70 -8.10 -2.40
N SER A 5 -0.20 -8.93 -3.32
CA SER A 5 -0.76 -8.94 -4.66
C SER A 5 -2.13 -9.62 -4.60
N ASP A 6 -3.17 -8.95 -5.09
CA ASP A 6 -4.54 -9.49 -5.16
C ASP A 6 -4.69 -10.54 -6.29
N THR A 7 -3.59 -10.89 -6.94
CA THR A 7 -3.57 -11.90 -7.99
C THR A 7 -3.68 -13.30 -7.37
N GLN A 8 -4.91 -13.77 -7.17
CA GLN A 8 -5.22 -15.20 -7.25
C GLN A 8 -4.97 -15.77 -8.66
N SER A 9 -4.60 -14.92 -9.62
CA SER A 9 -4.13 -15.31 -10.94
C SER A 9 -2.69 -15.82 -10.88
N PRO A 10 -2.33 -16.86 -11.67
CA PRO A 10 -0.94 -17.18 -11.96
C PRO A 10 -0.17 -15.92 -12.36
N MET A 11 1.16 -15.91 -12.17
CA MET A 11 2.05 -14.86 -12.70
C MET A 11 1.46 -14.32 -14.01
N PRO A 12 1.07 -13.04 -14.09
CA PRO A 12 0.30 -12.55 -15.24
C PRO A 12 1.06 -12.90 -16.52
N GLU A 13 0.32 -13.39 -17.52
CA GLU A 13 0.89 -13.85 -18.79
C GLU A 13 1.91 -12.82 -19.29
N GLY A 14 3.19 -13.21 -19.35
CA GLY A 14 4.27 -12.34 -19.80
C GLY A 14 5.43 -12.13 -18.82
N VAL A 15 5.36 -12.59 -17.56
CA VAL A 15 6.57 -12.65 -16.71
C VAL A 15 7.34 -13.93 -16.98
N SER A 16 8.29 -13.87 -17.92
CA SER A 16 9.00 -15.04 -18.45
C SER A 16 10.40 -15.24 -17.85
N GLY A 17 10.89 -14.25 -17.09
CA GLY A 17 12.19 -14.31 -16.45
C GLY A 17 12.46 -13.15 -15.47
N PRO A 18 13.70 -13.06 -14.94
CA PRO A 18 14.05 -12.07 -13.93
C PRO A 18 13.82 -10.63 -14.36
N GLY A 19 14.14 -10.28 -15.62
CA GLY A 19 13.94 -8.92 -16.13
C GLY A 19 12.48 -8.48 -16.05
N ASP A 20 11.55 -9.32 -16.50
CA ASP A 20 10.11 -9.05 -16.48
C ASP A 20 9.59 -8.94 -15.03
N LEU A 21 10.06 -9.82 -14.14
CA LEU A 21 9.71 -9.76 -12.72
C LEU A 21 10.17 -8.45 -12.08
N LEU A 22 11.40 -8.02 -12.36
CA LEU A 22 11.93 -6.77 -11.81
C LEU A 22 11.17 -5.55 -12.36
N ALA A 23 10.75 -5.59 -13.63
CA ALA A 23 9.93 -4.55 -14.25
C ALA A 23 8.52 -4.44 -13.64
N ALA A 24 8.00 -5.52 -13.05
CA ALA A 24 6.69 -5.54 -12.39
C ALA A 24 6.69 -4.96 -10.96
N ILE A 25 7.86 -4.86 -10.31
CA ILE A 25 7.95 -4.44 -8.90
C ILE A 25 7.34 -3.06 -8.61
N PRO A 26 7.51 -2.03 -9.45
CA PRO A 26 6.86 -0.74 -9.23
C PRO A 26 5.34 -0.84 -9.17
N ALA A 27 4.73 -1.71 -9.99
CA ALA A 27 3.30 -1.96 -9.97
C ALA A 27 2.86 -2.62 -8.67
N PHE A 28 3.57 -3.65 -8.19
CA PHE A 28 3.26 -4.27 -6.89
C PHE A 28 3.35 -3.27 -5.73
N LEU A 29 4.31 -2.35 -5.76
CA LEU A 29 4.48 -1.38 -4.69
C LEU A 29 3.58 -0.14 -4.82
N GLY A 30 3.00 0.11 -6.00
CA GLY A 30 2.31 1.36 -6.35
C GLY A 30 3.26 2.55 -6.56
N PHE A 31 4.57 2.35 -6.48
CA PHE A 31 5.59 3.36 -6.76
C PHE A 31 6.93 2.72 -7.13
N THR A 32 7.81 3.49 -7.80
CA THR A 32 9.16 3.01 -8.12
C THR A 32 10.08 3.07 -6.89
N PRO A 33 10.59 1.94 -6.37
CA PRO A 33 11.46 1.94 -5.20
C PRO A 33 12.86 2.48 -5.51
N HIS A 34 13.38 3.35 -4.63
CA HIS A 34 14.77 3.80 -4.62
C HIS A 34 15.45 3.37 -3.33
N ARG A 35 16.75 3.01 -3.37
CA ARG A 35 17.53 2.52 -2.20
C ARG A 35 16.70 1.63 -1.29
N SER A 36 16.32 0.46 -1.77
CA SER A 36 15.30 -0.39 -1.13
C SER A 36 15.70 -1.85 -1.10
N LEU A 37 15.29 -2.55 -0.04
CA LEU A 37 15.20 -4.00 0.01
C LEU A 37 13.73 -4.40 -0.22
N VAL A 38 13.49 -5.23 -1.22
CA VAL A 38 12.17 -5.78 -1.57
C VAL A 38 12.25 -7.30 -1.47
N VAL A 39 11.28 -7.93 -0.80
CA VAL A 39 11.14 -9.39 -0.69
C VAL A 39 9.80 -9.79 -1.27
N ILE A 40 9.82 -10.69 -2.24
CA ILE A 40 8.64 -11.22 -2.94
C ILE A 40 8.44 -12.65 -2.47
N CYS A 41 7.38 -12.88 -1.71
CA CYS A 41 6.99 -14.20 -1.23
C CYS A 41 6.25 -14.93 -2.34
N LEU A 42 6.59 -16.20 -2.50
CA LEU A 42 6.00 -17.08 -3.49
C LEU A 42 5.00 -18.00 -2.80
N ASP A 43 3.77 -17.99 -3.28
CA ASP A 43 2.72 -18.90 -2.85
C ASP A 43 2.69 -20.10 -3.80
N ASP A 44 2.67 -21.30 -3.23
CA ASP A 44 2.57 -22.54 -4.00
C ASP A 44 1.08 -22.82 -4.28
N THR A 45 0.66 -22.61 -5.53
CA THR A 45 -0.70 -22.97 -5.95
C THR A 45 -0.71 -24.40 -6.45
N ALA A 46 -1.65 -25.21 -5.94
CA ALA A 46 -1.80 -26.59 -6.33
C ALA A 46 -2.03 -26.72 -7.86
N GLY A 47 -0.95 -26.98 -8.60
CA GLY A 47 -0.95 -27.32 -10.04
C GLY A 47 -0.67 -26.18 -11.03
N GLY A 48 -0.37 -24.95 -10.59
CA GLY A 48 -0.25 -23.76 -11.46
C GLY A 48 1.14 -23.12 -11.57
N GLY A 49 2.13 -23.60 -10.80
CA GLY A 49 3.41 -22.91 -10.62
C GLY A 49 3.35 -21.85 -9.51
N PRO A 50 4.50 -21.29 -9.10
CA PRO A 50 4.54 -20.32 -8.02
C PRO A 50 3.84 -19.01 -8.41
N THR A 51 2.98 -18.52 -7.52
CA THR A 51 2.32 -17.20 -7.62
C THR A 51 3.01 -16.18 -6.72
N ILE A 52 2.86 -14.90 -7.03
CA ILE A 52 3.30 -13.83 -6.12
C ILE A 52 2.21 -13.64 -5.07
N GLY A 53 2.57 -13.87 -3.81
CA GLY A 53 1.73 -13.57 -2.67
C GLY A 53 2.07 -12.20 -2.09
N MET A 54 2.75 -12.23 -0.95
CA MET A 54 3.14 -11.04 -0.19
C MET A 54 4.43 -10.40 -0.73
N VAL A 55 4.43 -9.08 -0.91
CA VAL A 55 5.60 -8.26 -1.23
C VAL A 55 5.93 -7.33 -0.07
N MET A 56 7.09 -7.51 0.55
CA MET A 56 7.58 -6.65 1.63
C MET A 56 8.65 -5.70 1.12
N ARG A 57 8.66 -4.46 1.63
CA ARG A 57 9.63 -3.44 1.25
C ARG A 57 10.11 -2.63 2.47
N HIS A 58 11.41 -2.36 2.48
CA HIS A 58 12.05 -1.46 3.44
C HIS A 58 13.09 -0.57 2.75
N ASP A 59 13.31 0.63 3.29
CA ASP A 59 14.43 1.48 2.90
C ASP A 59 15.76 0.79 3.19
N LEU A 60 16.69 0.83 2.24
CA LEU A 60 18.02 0.27 2.40
C LEU A 60 18.92 1.29 3.13
N LYS A 61 19.21 1.03 4.40
CA LYS A 61 20.11 1.84 5.22
C LYS A 61 21.49 1.19 5.29
N LEU A 62 22.38 1.61 4.40
CA LEU A 62 23.77 1.16 4.38
C LEU A 62 24.64 2.03 5.30
N PRO A 63 25.63 1.45 6.02
CA PRO A 63 26.54 2.20 6.88
C PRO A 63 27.30 3.30 6.14
N GLU A 64 27.35 4.50 6.73
CA GLU A 64 28.12 5.62 6.20
C GLU A 64 29.62 5.34 6.12
N PRO A 65 30.34 6.01 5.21
CA PRO A 65 31.78 5.88 5.12
C PRO A 65 32.51 6.46 6.34
N VAL A 66 32.89 5.60 7.28
CA VAL A 66 33.87 5.94 8.32
C VAL A 66 35.28 5.76 7.75
N GLU A 67 36.16 6.74 7.97
CA GLU A 67 37.48 6.87 7.36
C GLU A 67 38.45 5.73 7.75
N ASP A 68 38.28 5.10 8.93
CA ASP A 68 39.28 4.19 9.51
C ASP A 68 38.94 2.68 9.53
N GLU A 69 37.78 2.26 9.05
CA GLU A 69 37.32 0.87 9.26
C GLU A 69 37.35 0.00 8.00
N HIS A 70 38.57 -0.33 7.54
CA HIS A 70 38.79 -1.37 6.52
C HIS A 70 38.27 -2.76 6.95
N GLN A 71 38.04 -2.99 8.26
CA GLN A 71 37.58 -4.26 8.84
C GLN A 71 36.05 -4.41 8.93
N LEU A 72 35.26 -3.37 8.63
CA LEU A 72 33.78 -3.41 8.67
C LEU A 72 33.13 -3.58 7.30
N TRP A 73 33.92 -3.70 6.22
CA TRP A 73 33.37 -3.82 4.88
C TRP A 73 32.50 -5.07 4.74
N GLY A 74 31.23 -4.87 4.39
CA GLY A 74 30.28 -5.97 4.24
C GLY A 74 29.66 -6.44 5.57
N ARG A 75 29.57 -5.57 6.59
CA ARG A 75 28.66 -5.79 7.72
C ARG A 75 27.26 -5.26 7.41
N VAL A 76 26.28 -5.85 8.07
CA VAL A 76 24.88 -5.38 8.07
C VAL A 76 24.73 -4.45 9.28
N SER A 77 24.09 -3.30 9.09
CA SER A 77 23.76 -2.40 10.21
C SER A 77 22.79 -3.08 11.19
N ALA A 78 22.74 -2.62 12.44
CA ALA A 78 21.80 -3.16 13.42
C ALA A 78 20.34 -3.04 12.93
N GLU A 79 19.99 -1.86 12.40
CA GLU A 79 18.69 -1.58 11.78
C GLU A 79 18.37 -2.58 10.66
N MET A 80 19.27 -2.78 9.68
CA MET A 80 19.01 -3.73 8.61
C MET A 80 18.95 -5.18 9.10
N ALA A 81 19.62 -5.53 10.20
CA ALA A 81 19.54 -6.86 10.79
C ALA A 81 18.19 -7.10 11.48
N GLU A 82 17.60 -6.08 12.09
CA GLU A 82 16.23 -6.12 12.62
C GLU A 82 15.21 -6.28 11.48
N VAL A 83 15.39 -5.52 10.40
CA VAL A 83 14.54 -5.60 9.20
C VAL A 83 14.55 -7.00 8.59
N THR A 84 15.73 -7.62 8.38
CA THR A 84 15.79 -8.98 7.81
C THR A 84 15.20 -10.03 8.74
N ALA A 85 15.39 -9.89 10.05
CA ALA A 85 14.78 -10.77 11.04
C ALA A 85 13.25 -10.64 11.06
N HIS A 86 12.74 -9.41 10.98
CA HIS A 86 11.31 -9.13 10.95
C HIS A 86 10.64 -9.65 9.68
N PHE A 87 11.23 -9.45 8.49
CA PHE A 87 10.74 -10.06 7.25
C PHE A 87 10.68 -11.58 7.36
N ALA A 88 11.69 -12.21 7.96
CA ALA A 88 11.70 -13.65 8.14
C ALA A 88 10.64 -14.13 9.14
N GLU A 89 10.33 -13.34 10.17
CA GLU A 89 9.23 -13.62 11.12
C GLU A 89 7.86 -13.58 10.44
N ILE A 90 7.60 -12.57 9.59
CA ILE A 90 6.36 -12.49 8.81
C ILE A 90 6.24 -13.70 7.87
N CYS A 91 7.31 -14.06 7.15
CA CYS A 91 7.33 -15.24 6.29
C CYS A 91 7.00 -16.53 7.05
N ALA A 92 7.59 -16.75 8.23
CA ALA A 92 7.30 -17.91 9.05
C ALA A 92 5.84 -17.97 9.52
N ARG A 93 5.28 -16.84 9.97
CA ARG A 93 3.90 -16.79 10.41
C ARG A 93 2.93 -17.11 9.28
N ASP A 94 3.24 -16.64 8.08
CA ASP A 94 2.39 -16.80 6.90
C ASP A 94 2.69 -18.11 6.13
N ASP A 95 3.51 -19.02 6.68
CA ASP A 95 3.93 -20.30 6.09
C ASP A 95 4.55 -20.17 4.68
N VAL A 96 5.26 -19.06 4.44
CA VAL A 96 5.94 -18.80 3.17
C VAL A 96 7.10 -19.78 3.00
N ARG A 97 7.04 -20.59 1.94
CA ARG A 97 8.07 -21.60 1.65
C ARG A 97 9.16 -21.11 0.71
N GLY A 98 8.83 -20.21 -0.21
CA GLY A 98 9.75 -19.67 -1.21
C GLY A 98 9.71 -18.15 -1.25
N ALA A 99 10.85 -17.53 -1.50
CA ALA A 99 10.96 -16.09 -1.70
C ALA A 99 12.02 -15.72 -2.74
N LEU A 100 11.84 -14.56 -3.35
CA LEU A 100 12.85 -13.84 -4.12
C LEU A 100 13.10 -12.48 -3.45
N ALA A 101 14.26 -11.87 -3.67
CA ALA A 101 14.47 -10.49 -3.24
C ALA A 101 15.11 -9.62 -4.32
N LEU A 102 14.85 -8.32 -4.23
CA LEU A 102 15.51 -7.28 -5.01
C LEU A 102 16.14 -6.27 -4.04
N ILE A 103 17.37 -5.88 -4.33
CA ILE A 103 18.02 -4.72 -3.72
C ILE A 103 18.23 -3.68 -4.81
N VAL A 104 17.57 -2.53 -4.67
CA VAL A 104 17.78 -1.35 -5.51
C VAL A 104 18.75 -0.42 -4.79
N ASP A 105 19.88 -0.08 -5.39
CA ASP A 105 20.80 0.92 -4.84
C ASP A 105 21.61 1.59 -5.96
N ASP A 106 21.35 2.89 -6.17
CA ASP A 106 22.00 3.75 -7.16
C ASP A 106 23.53 3.90 -6.96
N ARG A 107 24.09 3.43 -5.83
CA ARG A 107 25.53 3.38 -5.54
C ARG A 107 26.15 2.00 -5.84
N ALA A 108 25.33 0.96 -6.04
CA ALA A 108 25.81 -0.37 -6.38
C ALA A 108 26.14 -0.47 -7.87
N ARG A 109 27.26 -1.13 -8.22
CA ARG A 109 27.66 -1.37 -9.62
C ARG A 109 28.17 -2.80 -9.77
N PRO A 110 27.88 -3.47 -10.90
CA PRO A 110 28.43 -4.78 -11.20
C PRO A 110 29.94 -4.62 -11.49
N SER A 111 30.80 -5.23 -10.68
CA SER A 111 32.24 -5.27 -10.92
C SER A 111 32.85 -6.50 -10.24
N GLU A 112 33.96 -7.02 -10.77
CA GLU A 112 34.63 -8.22 -10.23
C GLU A 112 35.04 -8.07 -8.75
N ARG A 113 35.34 -6.85 -8.30
CA ARG A 113 35.67 -6.54 -6.89
C ARG A 113 34.48 -6.00 -6.08
N GLY A 114 33.37 -5.64 -6.74
CA GLY A 114 32.22 -4.94 -6.15
C GLY A 114 32.55 -3.50 -5.70
N THR A 115 31.58 -2.58 -5.81
CA THR A 115 31.67 -1.31 -5.06
C THR A 115 31.49 -1.57 -3.57
N ARG A 116 31.80 -0.58 -2.73
CA ARG A 116 31.48 -0.66 -1.29
C ARG A 116 30.00 -0.95 -1.07
N ALA A 117 29.12 -0.25 -1.79
CA ALA A 117 27.68 -0.47 -1.70
C ALA A 117 27.30 -1.91 -2.11
N ASP A 118 27.80 -2.41 -3.24
CA ASP A 118 27.56 -3.80 -3.67
C ASP A 118 27.99 -4.83 -2.60
N ARG A 119 29.13 -4.64 -1.94
CA ARG A 119 29.55 -5.51 -0.82
C ARG A 119 28.57 -5.50 0.36
N HIS A 120 28.02 -4.35 0.71
CA HIS A 120 27.02 -4.25 1.79
C HIS A 120 25.67 -4.84 1.34
N CYS A 121 25.23 -4.60 0.10
CA CYS A 121 24.04 -5.24 -0.45
C CYS A 121 24.16 -6.77 -0.42
N ARG A 122 25.32 -7.33 -0.80
CA ARG A 122 25.58 -8.77 -0.69
C ARG A 122 25.60 -9.26 0.76
N ALA A 123 26.05 -8.45 1.71
CA ALA A 123 25.99 -8.79 3.12
C ALA A 123 24.55 -8.87 3.64
N VAL A 124 23.72 -7.88 3.28
CA VAL A 124 22.27 -7.86 3.56
C VAL A 124 21.61 -9.09 2.93
N ALA A 125 21.90 -9.39 1.66
CA ALA A 125 21.36 -10.56 0.95
C ALA A 125 21.70 -11.88 1.66
N ARG A 126 22.95 -12.08 2.09
CA ARG A 126 23.37 -13.28 2.84
C ARG A 126 22.71 -13.38 4.21
N ARG A 127 22.52 -12.25 4.90
CA ARG A 127 21.85 -12.21 6.20
C ARG A 127 20.38 -12.56 6.04
N LEU A 128 19.69 -11.94 5.10
CA LEU A 128 18.29 -12.25 4.76
C LEU A 128 18.12 -13.74 4.43
N ALA A 129 19.00 -14.30 3.59
CA ALA A 129 18.97 -15.72 3.24
C ALA A 129 19.11 -16.64 4.46
N ARG A 130 19.92 -16.24 5.46
CA ARG A 130 20.07 -16.97 6.71
C ARG A 130 18.82 -16.84 7.58
N ASP A 131 18.38 -15.62 7.83
CA ASP A 131 17.24 -15.34 8.72
C ASP A 131 15.96 -16.05 8.23
N LEU A 132 15.74 -16.07 6.90
CA LEU A 132 14.65 -16.81 6.25
C LEU A 132 14.81 -18.32 6.37
N ARG A 133 16.00 -18.86 6.08
CA ARG A 133 16.26 -20.31 6.15
C ARG A 133 16.10 -20.85 7.56
N ASP A 134 16.59 -20.12 8.56
CA ASP A 134 16.47 -20.49 9.98
C ASP A 134 15.00 -20.58 10.43
N ARG A 135 14.09 -20.00 9.64
CA ARG A 135 12.64 -19.96 9.84
C ARG A 135 11.84 -20.78 8.82
N GLY A 136 12.52 -21.56 7.97
CA GLY A 136 11.88 -22.49 7.04
C GLY A 136 11.47 -21.92 5.69
N THR A 137 11.89 -20.70 5.34
CA THR A 137 11.65 -20.08 4.02
C THR A 137 12.91 -20.15 3.16
N GLU A 138 12.80 -20.68 1.94
CA GLU A 138 13.89 -20.72 0.97
C GLU A 138 13.96 -19.41 0.16
N LEU A 139 15.08 -18.69 0.29
CA LEU A 139 15.37 -17.54 -0.58
C LEU A 139 16.06 -18.03 -1.86
N ALA A 140 15.30 -18.15 -2.94
CA ALA A 140 15.78 -18.75 -4.20
C ALA A 140 16.84 -17.87 -4.89
N GLN A 141 16.64 -16.55 -4.92
CA GLN A 141 17.60 -15.62 -5.52
C GLN A 141 17.45 -14.20 -4.95
N VAL A 142 18.54 -13.44 -4.97
CA VAL A 142 18.55 -12.00 -4.71
C VAL A 142 19.13 -11.26 -5.90
N TYR A 143 18.33 -10.41 -6.51
CA TYR A 143 18.73 -9.53 -7.60
C TYR A 143 19.20 -8.19 -7.06
N LEU A 144 20.21 -7.61 -7.69
CA LEU A 144 20.65 -6.23 -7.47
C LEU A 144 20.43 -5.44 -8.75
N THR A 145 20.05 -4.19 -8.58
CA THR A 145 20.04 -3.20 -9.66
C THR A 145 20.31 -1.81 -9.09
N ALA A 146 20.76 -0.90 -9.95
CA ALA A 146 20.89 0.51 -9.56
C ALA A 146 19.51 1.18 -9.53
N GLU A 147 18.72 0.95 -10.57
CA GLU A 147 17.43 1.62 -10.83
C GLU A 147 16.53 0.71 -11.68
N LEU A 148 15.21 0.81 -11.49
CA LEU A 148 14.21 0.10 -12.28
C LEU A 148 13.77 0.99 -13.46
N VAL A 149 14.52 0.91 -14.55
CA VAL A 149 14.29 1.69 -15.78
C VAL A 149 14.52 0.82 -17.01
N LEU A 150 13.95 1.22 -18.16
CA LEU A 150 14.17 0.55 -19.44
C LEU A 150 15.68 0.42 -19.75
N GLY A 151 16.13 -0.81 -19.99
CA GLY A 151 17.53 -1.13 -20.27
C GLY A 151 18.43 -1.13 -19.03
N GLY A 152 17.88 -0.87 -17.84
CA GLY A 152 18.59 -0.96 -16.56
C GLY A 152 19.22 -2.34 -16.39
N ARG A 153 20.42 -2.41 -15.79
CA ARG A 153 21.13 -3.68 -15.60
C ARG A 153 20.79 -4.28 -14.25
N TRP A 154 20.57 -5.59 -14.23
CA TRP A 154 20.45 -6.37 -13.01
C TRP A 154 21.52 -7.47 -12.94
N TRP A 155 21.87 -7.91 -11.73
CA TRP A 155 22.80 -9.01 -11.48
C TRP A 155 22.47 -9.76 -10.19
N THR A 156 23.00 -10.96 -10.01
CA THR A 156 22.74 -11.78 -8.81
C THR A 156 23.67 -11.43 -7.63
N ALA A 157 23.13 -11.49 -6.42
CA ALA A 157 23.86 -11.24 -5.17
C ALA A 157 24.75 -12.43 -4.77
N PHE A 158 24.29 -13.64 -5.08
CA PHE A 158 24.94 -14.89 -4.76
C PHE A 158 24.48 -16.00 -5.72
N GLY A 159 25.14 -17.16 -5.63
CA GLY A 159 24.91 -18.27 -6.55
C GLY A 159 25.60 -18.05 -7.89
N PRO A 160 25.11 -18.68 -8.98
CA PRO A 160 25.61 -18.45 -10.32
C PRO A 160 25.60 -16.97 -10.68
N ALA A 161 26.70 -16.50 -11.28
CA ALA A 161 26.81 -15.12 -11.72
C ALA A 161 25.94 -14.93 -12.97
N GLU A 162 24.76 -14.36 -12.77
CA GLU A 162 23.82 -14.02 -13.84
C GLU A 162 23.63 -12.51 -13.88
N SER A 163 23.36 -12.00 -15.08
CA SER A 163 23.01 -10.60 -15.27
C SER A 163 22.17 -10.44 -16.53
N GLY A 164 21.41 -9.36 -16.58
CA GLY A 164 20.58 -9.04 -17.74
C GLY A 164 20.14 -7.59 -17.75
N THR A 165 19.11 -7.31 -18.54
CA THR A 165 18.47 -6.01 -18.66
C THR A 165 17.03 -6.07 -18.16
N ILE A 166 16.52 -4.93 -17.71
CA ILE A 166 15.13 -4.74 -17.30
C ILE A 166 14.36 -4.14 -18.50
N PRO A 167 13.23 -4.73 -18.93
CA PRO A 167 12.29 -4.10 -19.85
C PRO A 167 11.72 -2.80 -19.27
N ASP A 168 10.86 -2.09 -20.01
CA ASP A 168 10.25 -0.87 -19.51
C ASP A 168 9.21 -1.18 -18.41
N PRO A 169 9.42 -0.74 -17.15
CA PRO A 169 8.46 -0.98 -16.06
C PRO A 169 7.10 -0.34 -16.30
N THR A 170 7.03 0.75 -17.06
CA THR A 170 5.77 1.48 -17.32
C THR A 170 4.84 0.75 -18.29
N THR A 171 5.39 -0.17 -19.08
CA THR A 171 4.63 -0.97 -20.06
C THR A 171 4.62 -2.46 -19.71
N SER A 172 5.02 -2.82 -18.48
CA SER A 172 4.96 -4.20 -18.03
C SER A 172 3.49 -4.70 -18.02
N PRO A 173 3.24 -5.99 -18.32
CA PRO A 173 1.88 -6.55 -18.28
C PRO A 173 1.17 -6.34 -16.93
N VAL A 174 1.94 -6.40 -15.83
CA VAL A 174 1.43 -6.12 -14.47
C VAL A 174 0.99 -4.67 -14.34
N THR A 175 1.83 -3.73 -14.77
CA THR A 175 1.52 -2.29 -14.71
C THR A 175 0.27 -1.96 -15.51
N LEU A 176 0.12 -2.54 -16.71
CA LEU A 176 -1.06 -2.34 -17.54
C LEU A 176 -2.33 -2.94 -16.92
N ALA A 177 -2.24 -4.15 -16.35
CA ALA A 177 -3.37 -4.76 -15.64
C ALA A 177 -3.80 -3.92 -14.44
N TYR A 178 -2.85 -3.46 -13.63
CA TYR A 178 -3.09 -2.64 -12.45
C TYR A 178 -3.70 -1.28 -12.82
N LEU A 179 -3.25 -0.66 -13.92
CA LEU A 179 -3.83 0.60 -14.41
C LEU A 179 -5.29 0.43 -14.83
N LEU A 180 -5.67 -0.71 -15.43
CA LEU A 180 -7.06 -1.02 -15.78
C LEU A 180 -7.95 -1.20 -14.53
N GLU A 181 -7.35 -1.61 -13.41
CA GLU A 181 -8.00 -1.68 -12.09
C GLU A 181 -7.95 -0.35 -11.31
N GLY A 182 -7.52 0.75 -11.96
CA GLY A 182 -7.40 2.07 -11.32
C GLY A 182 -6.18 2.22 -10.38
N ARG A 183 -5.28 1.24 -10.35
CA ARG A 183 -4.06 1.26 -9.52
C ARG A 183 -2.92 1.92 -10.29
N GLY A 184 -2.66 3.19 -10.00
CA GLY A 184 -1.57 3.95 -10.60
C GLY A 184 -0.20 3.65 -9.97
N VAL A 185 0.86 3.77 -10.77
CA VAL A 185 2.25 3.72 -10.27
C VAL A 185 2.80 5.13 -10.16
N HIS A 186 3.27 5.50 -8.98
CA HIS A 186 3.88 6.80 -8.71
C HIS A 186 5.40 6.77 -8.91
N GLU A 187 6.00 7.94 -9.22
CA GLU A 187 7.46 8.05 -9.42
C GLU A 187 8.25 7.66 -8.16
N SER A 188 7.70 7.97 -6.98
CA SER A 188 8.30 7.64 -5.69
C SER A 188 7.22 7.58 -4.61
N ARG A 189 7.57 6.99 -3.45
CA ARG A 189 6.72 7.04 -2.26
C ARG A 189 6.43 8.48 -1.83
N ASP A 190 7.39 9.38 -1.96
CA ASP A 190 7.22 10.78 -1.59
C ASP A 190 6.21 11.47 -2.52
N LYS A 191 6.21 11.15 -3.82
CA LYS A 191 5.20 11.65 -4.76
C LYS A 191 3.80 11.10 -4.48
N LEU A 192 3.70 9.85 -4.02
CA LEU A 192 2.43 9.31 -3.53
C LEU A 192 1.96 10.05 -2.27
N ALA A 193 2.87 10.35 -1.33
CA ALA A 193 2.56 11.12 -0.13
C ALA A 193 2.08 12.55 -0.47
N GLU A 194 2.83 13.29 -1.29
CA GLU A 194 2.45 14.62 -1.79
C GLU A 194 1.05 14.61 -2.44
N ALA A 195 0.69 13.53 -3.15
CA ALA A 195 -0.59 13.42 -3.84
C ALA A 195 -1.79 13.32 -2.90
N ILE A 196 -1.61 12.87 -1.66
CA ILE A 196 -2.70 12.68 -0.68
C ILE A 196 -2.61 13.63 0.51
N GLU A 197 -1.60 14.52 0.55
CA GLU A 197 -1.43 15.48 1.62
C GLU A 197 -2.64 16.43 1.78
N PRO A 198 -2.97 16.82 3.03
CA PRO A 198 -3.96 17.86 3.31
C PRO A 198 -3.64 19.16 2.57
N VAL A 199 -4.67 19.85 2.11
CA VAL A 199 -4.54 21.10 1.33
C VAL A 199 -5.18 22.28 2.04
N ASP A 200 -4.48 23.42 2.06
CA ASP A 200 -5.07 24.71 2.48
C ASP A 200 -5.58 25.46 1.24
N THR A 201 -6.87 25.31 1.00
CA THR A 201 -7.63 25.99 -0.05
C THR A 201 -8.73 26.88 0.54
N ALA A 202 -9.28 27.79 -0.27
CA ALA A 202 -10.45 28.59 0.14
C ALA A 202 -11.64 27.73 0.59
N VAL A 203 -11.84 26.55 -0.05
CA VAL A 203 -12.87 25.58 0.33
C VAL A 203 -12.56 24.99 1.70
N SER A 204 -11.34 24.52 1.95
CA SER A 204 -10.96 23.94 3.26
C SER A 204 -11.13 24.93 4.41
N ARG A 205 -10.77 26.21 4.23
CA ARG A 205 -10.97 27.26 5.24
C ARG A 205 -12.46 27.51 5.51
N THR A 206 -13.28 27.52 4.46
CA THR A 206 -14.74 27.66 4.60
C THR A 206 -15.33 26.46 5.35
N VAL A 207 -14.88 25.24 5.07
CA VAL A 207 -15.30 24.02 5.77
C VAL A 207 -14.94 24.09 7.25
N GLU A 208 -13.72 24.51 7.58
CA GLU A 208 -13.26 24.67 8.96
C GLU A 208 -14.11 25.71 9.72
N GLU A 209 -14.45 26.83 9.10
CA GLU A 209 -15.36 27.83 9.68
C GLU A 209 -16.77 27.29 9.93
N LEU A 210 -17.31 26.50 9.00
CA LEU A 210 -18.63 25.87 9.14
C LEU A 210 -18.67 24.85 10.29
N LEU A 211 -17.61 24.04 10.42
CA LEU A 211 -17.47 23.07 11.51
C LEU A 211 -17.33 23.78 12.87
N ARG A 212 -16.45 24.79 12.97
CA ARG A 212 -16.21 25.54 14.20
C ARG A 212 -17.42 26.33 14.68
N SER A 213 -18.18 26.91 13.75
CA SER A 213 -19.37 27.71 14.09
C SER A 213 -20.58 26.87 14.48
N GLY A 214 -20.53 25.55 14.32
CA GLY A 214 -21.68 24.65 14.55
C GLY A 214 -22.85 24.92 13.61
N ARG A 215 -22.64 25.67 12.52
CA ARG A 215 -23.66 26.01 11.52
C ARG A 215 -23.90 24.89 10.52
N SER A 216 -23.02 23.89 10.49
CA SER A 216 -23.21 22.67 9.70
C SER A 216 -24.41 21.88 10.25
N ARG A 217 -25.27 21.42 9.33
CA ARG A 217 -26.45 20.63 9.69
C ARG A 217 -26.01 19.22 10.05
N ASP A 218 -26.02 18.87 11.32
CA ASP A 218 -26.01 17.47 11.70
C ASP A 218 -27.34 16.81 11.27
N ARG A 219 -27.26 15.83 10.37
CA ARG A 219 -28.45 15.11 9.90
C ARG A 219 -28.93 14.15 11.00
N GLY A 220 -29.85 14.62 11.84
CA GLY A 220 -30.81 13.80 12.59
C GLY A 220 -30.31 12.41 13.06
N SER A 221 -30.82 11.35 12.42
CA SER A 221 -30.51 9.95 12.78
C SER A 221 -29.36 9.35 11.95
N ASP A 222 -28.75 8.27 12.44
CA ASP A 222 -27.65 7.57 11.76
C ASP A 222 -28.05 7.09 10.37
N ARG A 223 -29.32 6.67 10.21
CA ARG A 223 -29.92 6.37 8.91
C ARG A 223 -29.77 7.52 7.92
N MET A 224 -30.15 8.73 8.33
CA MET A 224 -30.14 9.91 7.45
C MET A 224 -28.72 10.34 7.07
N ARG A 225 -27.76 10.18 7.99
CA ARG A 225 -26.34 10.43 7.75
C ARG A 225 -25.78 9.46 6.71
N LEU A 226 -26.03 8.17 6.91
CA LEU A 226 -25.56 7.12 6.01
C LEU A 226 -26.21 7.22 4.62
N ASP A 227 -27.55 7.38 4.55
CA ASP A 227 -28.28 7.56 3.29
C ASP A 227 -27.78 8.77 2.49
N ALA A 228 -27.33 9.85 3.15
CA ALA A 228 -26.80 11.03 2.48
C ALA A 228 -25.52 10.73 1.68
N ILE A 229 -24.60 9.97 2.30
CA ILE A 229 -23.34 9.57 1.68
C ILE A 229 -23.60 8.57 0.55
N LEU A 230 -24.42 7.54 0.82
CA LEU A 230 -24.76 6.52 -0.18
C LEU A 230 -25.49 7.10 -1.40
N SER A 231 -26.41 8.04 -1.17
CA SER A 231 -27.13 8.72 -2.27
C SER A 231 -26.17 9.51 -3.16
N ARG A 232 -25.11 10.08 -2.58
CA ARG A 232 -24.08 10.79 -3.35
C ARG A 232 -23.25 9.81 -4.20
N LEU A 233 -22.82 8.69 -3.62
CA LEU A 233 -22.09 7.65 -4.35
C LEU A 233 -22.94 7.08 -5.49
N ALA A 234 -24.22 6.77 -5.24
CA ALA A 234 -25.14 6.28 -6.26
C ALA A 234 -25.36 7.29 -7.39
N MET A 235 -25.43 8.59 -7.08
CA MET A 235 -25.55 9.65 -8.09
C MET A 235 -24.31 9.71 -9.00
N TRP A 236 -23.12 9.58 -8.43
CA TRP A 236 -21.89 9.53 -9.22
C TRP A 236 -21.78 8.26 -10.05
N ALA A 237 -22.13 7.10 -9.49
CA ALA A 237 -22.15 5.83 -10.21
C ALA A 237 -23.14 5.81 -11.39
N ALA A 238 -24.22 6.59 -11.31
CA ALA A 238 -25.20 6.73 -12.39
C ALA A 238 -24.79 7.72 -13.49
N SER A 239 -23.60 8.35 -13.40
CA SER A 239 -23.13 9.30 -14.41
C SER A 239 -22.72 8.61 -15.71
N SER A 240 -22.89 9.30 -16.84
CA SER A 240 -22.57 8.72 -18.16
C SER A 240 -21.07 8.44 -18.29
N PRO A 241 -20.66 7.33 -18.92
CA PRO A 241 -19.24 7.08 -19.23
C PRO A 241 -18.57 8.20 -20.04
N ASP A 242 -19.32 8.89 -20.90
CA ASP A 242 -18.82 10.01 -21.70
C ASP A 242 -18.56 11.28 -20.87
N HIS A 243 -19.20 11.39 -19.71
CA HIS A 243 -19.13 12.53 -18.80
C HIS A 243 -19.04 12.01 -17.36
N PRO A 244 -17.88 11.44 -16.98
CA PRO A 244 -17.72 10.84 -15.66
C PRO A 244 -17.92 11.88 -14.57
N ALA A 245 -18.48 11.43 -13.44
CA ALA A 245 -18.63 12.29 -12.28
C ALA A 245 -17.27 12.79 -11.79
N VAL A 246 -17.20 14.08 -11.46
CA VAL A 246 -16.08 14.64 -10.71
C VAL A 246 -16.47 14.69 -9.25
N VAL A 247 -15.65 14.08 -8.38
CA VAL A 247 -15.81 14.15 -6.93
C VAL A 247 -15.46 15.56 -6.46
N ALA A 248 -16.48 16.41 -6.47
CA ALA A 248 -16.44 17.78 -5.97
C ALA A 248 -17.71 18.05 -5.18
N LEU A 249 -17.56 18.64 -3.99
CA LEU A 249 -18.67 18.90 -3.08
C LEU A 249 -18.64 20.37 -2.63
N PRO A 250 -19.81 21.01 -2.45
CA PRO A 250 -19.88 22.30 -1.77
C PRO A 250 -19.35 22.19 -0.34
N ALA A 251 -18.80 23.28 0.20
CA ALA A 251 -18.21 23.31 1.54
C ALA A 251 -19.20 22.84 2.63
N GLU A 252 -20.49 23.16 2.48
CA GLU A 252 -21.55 22.73 3.40
C GLU A 252 -21.72 21.22 3.40
N THR A 253 -21.63 20.57 2.24
CA THR A 253 -21.73 19.10 2.15
C THR A 253 -20.48 18.41 2.70
N ILE A 254 -19.30 19.01 2.49
CA ILE A 254 -18.05 18.49 3.08
C ILE A 254 -18.13 18.55 4.61
N ALA A 255 -18.54 19.69 5.18
CA ALA A 255 -18.71 19.85 6.62
C ALA A 255 -19.78 18.90 7.17
N GLU A 256 -20.88 18.69 6.44
CA GLU A 256 -21.92 17.72 6.79
C GLU A 256 -21.38 16.28 6.85
N PHE A 257 -20.63 15.86 5.83
CA PHE A 257 -20.03 14.53 5.79
C PHE A 257 -18.96 14.35 6.87
N GLY A 258 -18.14 15.38 7.13
CA GLY A 258 -17.18 15.37 8.24
C GLY A 258 -17.85 15.14 9.59
N LEU A 259 -19.00 15.78 9.86
CA LEU A 259 -19.77 15.53 11.07
C LEU A 259 -20.41 14.14 11.09
N ALA A 260 -20.95 13.68 9.95
CA ALA A 260 -21.57 12.36 9.85
C ALA A 260 -20.58 11.23 10.18
N LEU A 261 -19.34 11.35 9.71
CA LEU A 261 -18.26 10.37 9.92
C LEU A 261 -17.77 10.29 11.37
N ARG A 262 -18.11 11.25 12.24
CA ARG A 262 -17.83 11.14 13.69
C ARG A 262 -18.66 10.06 14.36
N ASN A 263 -19.77 9.65 13.76
CA ASN A 263 -20.64 8.62 14.31
C ASN A 263 -20.09 7.23 13.96
N VAL A 264 -19.82 6.44 14.99
CA VAL A 264 -19.27 5.08 14.86
C VAL A 264 -20.16 4.16 14.03
N MET A 265 -21.48 4.24 14.18
CA MET A 265 -22.41 3.39 13.40
C MET A 265 -22.35 3.73 11.91
N VAL A 266 -22.28 5.02 11.57
CA VAL A 266 -22.12 5.48 10.17
C VAL A 266 -20.77 5.04 9.63
N ARG A 267 -19.68 5.29 10.36
CA ARG A 267 -18.32 4.90 9.98
C ARG A 267 -18.21 3.39 9.75
N ASP A 268 -18.66 2.57 10.69
CA ASP A 268 -18.47 1.13 10.64
C ASP A 268 -19.35 0.51 9.53
N SER A 269 -20.50 1.11 9.23
CA SER A 269 -21.32 0.75 8.07
C SER A 269 -20.57 1.00 6.75
N LEU A 270 -19.78 2.07 6.68
CA LEU A 270 -19.03 2.45 5.47
C LEU A 270 -17.83 1.54 5.20
N LEU A 271 -17.37 0.74 6.16
CA LEU A 271 -16.33 -0.28 5.92
C LEU A 271 -16.78 -1.32 4.89
N ALA A 272 -18.08 -1.67 4.87
CA ALA A 272 -18.63 -2.63 3.92
C ALA A 272 -18.61 -2.10 2.46
N ILE A 273 -18.52 -0.79 2.26
CA ILE A 273 -18.53 -0.18 0.92
C ILE A 273 -17.33 -0.62 0.09
N THR A 274 -16.20 -0.91 0.72
CA THR A 274 -15.00 -1.49 0.11
C THR A 274 -15.29 -2.81 -0.63
N LEU A 275 -16.35 -3.53 -0.27
CA LEU A 275 -16.75 -4.78 -0.91
C LEU A 275 -17.80 -4.59 -2.00
N THR A 276 -18.28 -3.38 -2.25
CA THR A 276 -19.40 -3.11 -3.17
C THR A 276 -18.92 -2.51 -4.49
N GLY A 277 -19.82 -2.42 -5.48
CA GLY A 277 -19.58 -1.65 -6.71
C GLY A 277 -19.37 -0.14 -6.52
N PHE A 278 -19.41 0.38 -5.29
CA PHE A 278 -19.06 1.76 -4.98
C PHE A 278 -17.65 1.94 -4.44
N ALA A 279 -16.84 0.87 -4.32
CA ALA A 279 -15.52 0.91 -3.69
C ALA A 279 -14.62 2.04 -4.25
N GLU A 280 -14.46 2.13 -5.58
CA GLU A 280 -13.62 3.15 -6.23
C GLU A 280 -14.12 4.58 -5.96
N LEU A 281 -15.44 4.82 -6.09
CA LEU A 281 -16.03 6.13 -5.80
C LEU A 281 -15.92 6.51 -4.32
N ALA A 282 -16.01 5.53 -3.43
CA ALA A 282 -15.83 5.74 -2.01
C ALA A 282 -14.37 6.09 -1.69
N GLU A 283 -13.39 5.41 -2.28
CA GLU A 283 -11.97 5.77 -2.14
C GLU A 283 -11.69 7.20 -2.63
N GLN A 284 -12.24 7.59 -3.78
CA GLN A 284 -12.13 8.96 -4.29
C GLN A 284 -12.78 9.96 -3.31
N LEU A 285 -13.92 9.63 -2.73
CA LEU A 285 -14.57 10.46 -1.71
C LEU A 285 -13.71 10.58 -0.45
N TRP A 286 -13.16 9.48 0.06
CA TRP A 286 -12.32 9.47 1.26
C TRP A 286 -11.04 10.28 1.05
N SER A 287 -10.37 10.08 -0.10
CA SER A 287 -9.22 10.87 -0.52
C SER A 287 -9.55 12.36 -0.63
N TYR A 288 -10.69 12.71 -1.23
CA TYR A 288 -11.14 14.10 -1.32
C TYR A 288 -11.43 14.72 0.06
N LEU A 289 -12.17 14.02 0.91
CA LEU A 289 -12.56 14.50 2.24
C LEU A 289 -11.36 14.65 3.17
N MET A 290 -10.45 13.67 3.21
CA MET A 290 -9.28 13.74 4.10
C MET A 290 -8.36 14.93 3.75
N ARG A 291 -8.29 15.28 2.46
CA ARG A 291 -7.45 16.40 2.02
C ARG A 291 -8.03 17.77 2.42
N ILE A 292 -9.35 17.88 2.55
CA ILE A 292 -10.03 19.17 2.79
C ILE A 292 -10.43 19.36 4.25
N LEU A 293 -10.84 18.29 4.95
CA LEU A 293 -11.29 18.39 6.33
C LEU A 293 -10.13 18.78 7.26
N PRO A 294 -10.39 19.61 8.29
CA PRO A 294 -9.41 19.92 9.33
C PRO A 294 -9.24 18.74 10.30
N ALA A 295 -8.25 18.83 11.18
CA ALA A 295 -8.20 17.98 12.36
C ALA A 295 -9.27 18.42 13.39
N PRO A 296 -9.94 17.49 14.10
CA PRO A 296 -9.78 16.04 14.04
C PRO A 296 -10.64 15.35 12.97
N GLU A 297 -11.59 16.02 12.31
CA GLU A 297 -12.53 15.42 11.36
C GLU A 297 -11.87 14.66 10.20
N ARG A 298 -10.63 14.99 9.85
CA ARG A 298 -9.81 14.30 8.86
C ARG A 298 -9.51 12.83 9.19
N ALA A 299 -9.42 12.47 10.47
CA ALA A 299 -8.95 11.15 10.88
C ALA A 299 -9.81 10.02 10.32
N CYS A 300 -11.14 10.18 10.34
CA CYS A 300 -12.06 9.15 9.84
C CYS A 300 -11.92 8.87 8.34
N PRO A 301 -12.05 9.84 7.40
CA PRO A 301 -11.90 9.56 5.98
C PRO A 301 -10.50 9.06 5.63
N ALA A 302 -9.45 9.55 6.30
CA ALA A 302 -8.10 9.02 6.12
C ALA A 302 -8.02 7.53 6.54
N THR A 303 -8.66 7.17 7.65
CA THR A 303 -8.78 5.76 8.10
C THR A 303 -9.58 4.90 7.11
N LEU A 304 -10.69 5.42 6.57
CA LEU A 304 -11.51 4.69 5.58
C LEU A 304 -10.75 4.47 4.26
N LEU A 305 -9.97 5.46 3.80
CA LEU A 305 -9.08 5.29 2.66
C LEU A 305 -8.02 4.23 2.96
N GLY A 306 -7.39 4.30 4.14
CA GLY A 306 -6.40 3.33 4.58
C GLY A 306 -6.94 1.91 4.65
N PHE A 307 -8.17 1.74 5.15
CA PHE A 307 -8.87 0.47 5.20
C PHE A 307 -9.14 -0.10 3.79
N SER A 308 -9.67 0.70 2.87
CA SER A 308 -9.96 0.25 1.51
C SER A 308 -8.69 -0.13 0.74
N ALA A 309 -7.65 0.70 0.82
CA ALA A 309 -6.35 0.41 0.23
C ALA A 309 -5.76 -0.88 0.79
N TYR A 310 -5.86 -1.11 2.11
CA TYR A 310 -5.38 -2.33 2.73
C TYR A 310 -6.17 -3.56 2.26
N ALA A 311 -7.50 -3.48 2.19
CA ALA A 311 -8.35 -4.57 1.71
C ALA A 311 -8.05 -5.01 0.26
N ARG A 312 -7.56 -4.08 -0.59
CA ARG A 312 -7.10 -4.38 -1.96
C ARG A 312 -5.62 -4.74 -2.07
N GLY A 313 -4.90 -4.74 -0.96
CA GLY A 313 -3.47 -5.06 -0.90
C GLY A 313 -2.52 -3.89 -1.17
N GLU A 314 -3.00 -2.66 -1.36
CA GLU A 314 -2.17 -1.46 -1.55
C GLU A 314 -1.58 -0.94 -0.22
N GLY A 315 -0.61 -1.68 0.32
CA GLY A 315 0.01 -1.36 1.61
C GLY A 315 0.65 0.03 1.68
N ALA A 316 1.11 0.57 0.55
CA ALA A 316 1.73 1.90 0.49
C ALA A 316 0.75 3.03 0.74
N LEU A 317 -0.36 3.04 0.00
CA LEU A 317 -1.43 3.99 0.20
C LEU A 317 -2.08 3.78 1.57
N ALA A 318 -2.26 2.54 1.99
CA ALA A 318 -2.81 2.22 3.32
C ALA A 318 -1.98 2.83 4.46
N THR A 319 -0.66 2.64 4.43
CA THR A 319 0.26 3.20 5.44
C THR A 319 0.18 4.72 5.47
N LEU A 320 0.32 5.38 4.30
CA LEU A 320 0.32 6.84 4.24
C LEU A 320 -1.02 7.45 4.66
N ALA A 321 -2.14 6.82 4.32
CA ALA A 321 -3.46 7.28 4.73
C ALA A 321 -3.66 7.15 6.25
N LEU A 322 -3.14 6.08 6.88
CA LEU A 322 -3.20 5.90 8.32
C LEU A 322 -2.25 6.85 9.07
N ASP A 323 -1.06 7.14 8.51
CA ASP A 323 -0.18 8.20 9.02
C ASP A 323 -0.92 9.54 9.08
N ILE A 324 -1.62 9.92 8.00
CA ILE A 324 -2.42 11.16 7.96
C ILE A 324 -3.59 11.12 8.95
N ALA A 325 -4.18 9.94 9.19
CA ALA A 325 -5.24 9.79 10.17
C ALA A 325 -4.72 10.03 11.61
N LEU A 326 -3.58 9.44 11.95
CA LEU A 326 -2.95 9.54 13.27
C LEU A 326 -2.30 10.90 13.51
N ASP A 327 -1.82 11.58 12.48
CA ASP A 327 -1.39 12.98 12.56
C ASP A 327 -2.57 13.92 12.85
N ALA A 328 -3.77 13.62 12.32
CA ALA A 328 -4.97 14.39 12.58
C ALA A 328 -5.58 14.12 13.96
N ASP A 329 -5.55 12.87 14.42
CA ASP A 329 -5.99 12.45 15.75
C ASP A 329 -5.15 11.23 16.22
N PRO A 330 -4.14 11.44 17.08
CA PRO A 330 -3.27 10.37 17.56
C PRO A 330 -4.00 9.26 18.32
N ASP A 331 -5.18 9.54 18.87
CA ASP A 331 -5.98 8.62 19.67
C ASP A 331 -7.09 7.93 18.83
N TYR A 332 -7.10 8.11 17.51
CA TYR A 332 -8.12 7.52 16.63
C TYR A 332 -8.01 5.99 16.58
N SER A 333 -8.84 5.32 17.39
CA SER A 333 -8.70 3.90 17.72
C SER A 333 -8.68 2.94 16.54
N LEU A 334 -9.51 3.17 15.51
CA LEU A 334 -9.54 2.33 14.32
C LEU A 334 -8.25 2.49 13.49
N ALA A 335 -7.68 3.70 13.40
CA ALA A 335 -6.42 3.92 12.70
C ALA A 335 -5.27 3.20 13.41
N GLN A 336 -5.18 3.30 14.74
CA GLN A 336 -4.18 2.56 15.52
C GLN A 336 -4.29 1.04 15.36
N LEU A 337 -5.51 0.51 15.29
CA LEU A 337 -5.74 -0.92 15.09
C LEU A 337 -5.26 -1.36 13.71
N LEU A 338 -5.61 -0.62 12.66
CA LEU A 338 -5.20 -0.92 11.29
C LEU A 338 -3.70 -0.78 11.09
N ASP A 339 -3.07 0.25 11.66
CA ASP A 339 -1.62 0.46 11.59
C ASP A 339 -0.86 -0.71 12.24
N ARG A 340 -1.25 -1.12 13.45
CA ARG A 340 -0.66 -2.31 14.10
C ARG A 340 -0.89 -3.58 13.29
N SER A 341 -2.04 -3.70 12.62
CA SER A 341 -2.36 -4.86 11.78
C SER A 341 -1.49 -4.89 10.52
N LEU A 342 -1.26 -3.74 9.88
CA LEU A 342 -0.32 -3.59 8.76
C LEU A 342 1.12 -3.91 9.15
N LEU A 343 1.57 -3.38 10.29
CA LEU A 343 2.91 -3.64 10.81
C LEU A 343 3.10 -5.11 11.19
N ALA A 344 2.07 -5.73 11.73
CA ALA A 344 2.05 -7.17 11.92
C ALA A 344 2.05 -7.89 10.58
N GLY A 345 1.52 -7.32 9.50
CA GLY A 345 1.38 -7.98 8.19
C GLY A 345 0.15 -8.87 8.11
N ALA A 346 -1.00 -8.45 8.67
CA ALA A 346 -2.24 -9.17 8.47
C ALA A 346 -2.63 -9.18 6.98
N ARG A 347 -3.26 -10.27 6.52
CA ARG A 347 -3.61 -10.45 5.11
C ARG A 347 -4.83 -9.60 4.72
N PRO A 348 -4.92 -9.06 3.49
CA PRO A 348 -6.08 -8.30 3.02
C PRO A 348 -7.39 -9.07 3.13
N ALA A 349 -7.36 -10.40 2.96
CA ALA A 349 -8.53 -11.25 3.14
C ALA A 349 -9.16 -11.09 4.54
N MET A 350 -8.33 -10.96 5.59
CA MET A 350 -8.81 -10.70 6.94
C MET A 350 -9.46 -9.32 7.06
N ILE A 351 -8.93 -8.31 6.36
CA ILE A 351 -9.52 -6.96 6.32
C ILE A 351 -10.87 -6.98 5.58
N ARG A 352 -10.96 -7.74 4.48
CA ARG A 352 -12.23 -7.97 3.77
C ARG A 352 -13.26 -8.71 4.63
N GLU A 353 -12.84 -9.67 5.45
CA GLU A 353 -13.72 -10.30 6.45
C GLU A 353 -14.23 -9.29 7.48
N VAL A 354 -13.38 -8.38 7.97
CA VAL A 354 -13.81 -7.28 8.86
C VAL A 354 -14.80 -6.37 8.15
N ALA A 355 -14.61 -6.06 6.86
CA ALA A 355 -15.52 -5.23 6.09
C ALA A 355 -16.96 -5.78 6.04
N LEU A 356 -17.12 -7.12 6.06
CA LEU A 356 -18.44 -7.76 6.10
C LEU A 356 -19.26 -7.36 7.34
N SER A 357 -18.60 -7.06 8.47
CA SER A 357 -19.30 -6.61 9.68
C SER A 357 -20.07 -5.31 9.48
N GLY A 358 -19.65 -4.46 8.53
CA GLY A 358 -20.32 -3.19 8.21
C GLY A 358 -21.75 -3.38 7.68
N TYR A 359 -22.07 -4.53 7.07
CA TYR A 359 -23.44 -4.84 6.66
C TYR A 359 -24.39 -4.93 7.85
N ALA A 360 -23.99 -5.64 8.91
CA ALA A 360 -24.80 -5.77 10.12
C ALA A 360 -24.99 -4.41 10.81
N VAL A 361 -23.95 -3.56 10.83
CA VAL A 361 -24.04 -2.20 11.38
C VAL A 361 -25.00 -1.32 10.55
N ALA A 362 -24.98 -1.43 9.23
CA ALA A 362 -25.89 -0.69 8.36
C ALA A 362 -27.35 -1.11 8.57
N GLU A 363 -27.61 -2.40 8.77
CA GLU A 363 -28.94 -2.91 9.11
C GLU A 363 -29.45 -2.35 10.44
N LEU A 364 -28.58 -2.20 11.44
CA LEU A 364 -28.91 -1.53 12.72
C LEU A 364 -29.26 -0.04 12.52
N CYS A 365 -28.65 0.60 11.53
CA CYS A 365 -29.03 1.95 11.09
C CYS A 365 -30.33 1.96 10.26
N GLY A 366 -30.89 0.80 9.94
CA GLY A 366 -32.07 0.65 9.06
C GLY A 366 -31.77 0.88 7.58
N VAL A 367 -30.49 0.83 7.17
CA VAL A 367 -30.04 1.03 5.79
C VAL A 367 -29.63 -0.32 5.19
N ARG A 368 -30.06 -0.60 3.96
CA ARG A 368 -29.63 -1.77 3.20
C ARG A 368 -28.55 -1.37 2.21
N LEU A 369 -27.34 -1.89 2.40
CA LEU A 369 -26.22 -1.66 1.48
C LEU A 369 -26.34 -2.53 0.21
N PRO A 370 -25.69 -2.14 -0.90
CA PRO A 370 -25.51 -3.01 -2.06
C PRO A 370 -24.80 -4.32 -1.66
N PRO A 371 -25.11 -5.46 -2.30
CA PRO A 371 -24.45 -6.72 -1.99
C PRO A 371 -22.94 -6.65 -2.29
N PRO A 372 -22.12 -7.49 -1.62
CA PRO A 372 -20.71 -7.62 -1.96
C PRO A 372 -20.55 -8.05 -3.43
N LEU A 373 -19.52 -7.54 -4.09
CA LEU A 373 -19.00 -8.12 -5.33
C LEU A 373 -18.18 -9.36 -4.99
N GLU A 374 -18.35 -10.42 -5.78
CA GLU A 374 -17.62 -11.69 -5.64
C GLU A 374 -16.12 -11.54 -5.90
#